data_AF-A0A4Y3ZS87-F1
#
_entry.id   AF-A0A4Y3ZS87-F1
#
_cell.length_a   1.000
_cell.length_b   1.000
_cell.length_c   1.000
_cell.angle_alpha   90.00
_cell.angle_beta   90.00
_cell.angle_gamma   90.00
#
_symmetry.space_group_name_H-M   'P 1'
#
loop_
_entity.id
_entity.type
_entity.pdbx_description
1 polymer ?
#
loop_
_entity_poly.entity_id
_entity_poly.type
_entity_poly.pdbx_seq_one_letter_code
_entity_poly.pdbx_strand_id
1 'polypeptide(L)'
;MKIVAVAAIFVGEALSIIAELIASRQFGKAGGDVTMLLPMFVLISVGGVLLVFGYALGYMHLKNIWIIVAISVGAILVVEPVLAFILFRDVPTAGSLVGLTLGALGTVVAIFL
;
A
#
# COMPACT_ATOMS: atom_id res chain seq x y z
N MET A 1 -9.50 -17.42 9.44
CA MET A 1 -8.14 -16.94 9.80
C MET A 1 -7.35 -16.40 8.61
N LYS A 2 -7.22 -17.12 7.47
CA LYS A 2 -6.50 -16.60 6.27
C LYS A 2 -7.03 -15.25 5.76
N ILE A 3 -8.35 -15.09 5.71
CA ILE A 3 -9.02 -13.85 5.28
C ILE A 3 -8.65 -12.66 6.17
N VAL A 4 -8.47 -12.88 7.47
CA VAL A 4 -8.12 -11.82 8.44
C VAL A 4 -6.70 -11.32 8.19
N ALA A 5 -5.76 -12.21 7.86
CA ALA A 5 -4.40 -11.82 7.52
C ALA A 5 -4.36 -10.97 6.23
N VAL A 6 -5.09 -11.40 5.20
CA VAL A 6 -5.19 -10.64 3.93
C VAL A 6 -5.87 -9.29 4.14
N ALA A 7 -6.95 -9.24 4.93
CA ALA A 7 -7.62 -7.99 5.26
C ALA A 7 -6.70 -7.04 6.06
N ALA A 8 -5.93 -7.56 7.02
CA ALA A 8 -4.98 -6.77 7.79
C ALA A 8 -3.87 -6.17 6.89
N ILE A 9 -3.35 -6.95 5.94
CA ILE A 9 -2.39 -6.47 4.95
C ILE A 9 -3.02 -5.38 4.09
N PHE A 10 -4.19 -5.64 3.50
CA PHE A 10 -4.84 -4.70 2.60
C PHE A 10 -5.19 -3.36 3.28
N VAL A 11 -5.75 -3.42 4.50
CA VAL A 11 -6.08 -2.23 5.28
C VAL A 11 -4.80 -1.51 5.74
N GLY A 12 -3.78 -2.26 6.14
CA GLY A 12 -2.49 -1.70 6.53
C GLY A 12 -1.82 -0.94 5.39
N GLU A 13 -1.75 -1.53 4.19
CA GLU A 13 -1.23 -0.86 2.99
C GLU A 13 -2.06 0.37 2.64
N ALA A 14 -3.39 0.26 2.65
CA ALA A 14 -4.27 1.39 2.35
C ALA A 14 -4.03 2.57 3.31
N LEU A 15 -3.91 2.33 4.61
CA LEU A 15 -3.65 3.39 5.59
C LEU A 15 -2.27 4.02 5.41
N SER A 16 -1.25 3.20 5.15
CA SER A 16 0.11 3.68 4.89
C SER A 16 0.16 4.57 3.65
N ILE A 17 -0.41 4.10 2.54
CA ILE A 17 -0.49 4.85 1.28
C ILE A 17 -1.30 6.14 1.44
N ILE A 18 -2.44 6.11 2.17
CA ILE A 18 -3.22 7.33 2.44
C ILE A 18 -2.35 8.36 3.17
N ALA A 19 -1.58 7.94 4.18
CA ALA A 19 -0.70 8.82 4.93
C ALA A 19 0.35 9.48 4.02
N GLU A 20 0.98 8.68 3.16
CA GLU A 20 1.98 9.14 2.18
C GLU A 20 1.38 10.14 1.19
N LEU A 21 0.25 9.78 0.55
CA LEU A 21 -0.39 10.62 -0.46
C LEU A 21 -0.91 11.94 0.13
N ILE A 22 -1.48 11.93 1.33
CA ILE A 22 -1.91 13.17 2.00
C ILE A 22 -0.70 14.02 2.37
N ALA A 23 0.39 13.42 2.88
CA ALA A 23 1.62 14.14 3.16
C ALA A 23 2.16 14.83 1.88
N SER A 24 2.25 14.09 0.77
CA SER A 24 2.67 14.64 -0.52
C SER A 24 1.77 15.77 -1.00
N ARG A 25 0.44 15.64 -0.81
CA ARG A 25 -0.53 16.66 -1.20
C ARG A 25 -0.41 17.93 -0.36
N GLN A 26 -0.19 17.79 0.95
CA GLN A 26 -0.03 18.91 1.86
C GLN A 26 1.25 19.69 1.56
N PHE A 27 2.36 19.00 1.31
CA PHE A 27 3.62 19.64 0.92
C PHE A 27 3.52 20.34 -0.44
N GLY A 28 2.78 19.76 -1.39
CA GLY A 28 2.53 20.39 -2.68
C GLY A 28 1.67 21.65 -2.64
N LYS A 29 0.87 21.87 -1.58
CA LYS A 29 -0.07 23.00 -1.47
C LYS A 29 0.34 24.10 -0.48
N ALA A 30 1.02 23.75 0.62
CA ALA A 30 1.11 24.62 1.80
C ALA A 30 2.52 25.09 2.17
N GLY A 31 3.57 24.76 1.43
CA GLY A 31 4.92 25.20 1.79
C GLY A 31 5.40 24.62 3.12
N GLY A 32 5.37 23.29 3.23
CA GLY A 32 6.26 22.50 4.07
C GLY A 32 6.43 22.87 5.55
N ASP A 33 5.34 23.03 6.30
CA ASP A 33 5.45 22.94 7.76
C ASP A 33 5.50 21.47 8.19
N VAL A 34 6.62 21.06 8.79
CA VAL A 34 6.90 19.69 9.25
C VAL A 34 5.88 19.25 10.31
N THR A 35 5.28 20.19 11.05
CA THR A 35 4.25 19.88 12.05
C THR A 35 2.98 19.29 11.43
N MET A 36 2.71 19.57 10.15
CA MET A 36 1.57 18.99 9.41
C MET A 36 1.75 17.49 9.10
N LEU A 37 2.98 16.96 9.19
CA LEU A 37 3.27 15.54 8.98
C LEU A 37 2.94 14.66 10.19
N LEU A 38 2.83 15.25 11.39
CA LEU A 38 2.56 14.51 12.62
C LEU A 38 1.35 13.55 12.51
N PRO A 39 0.16 13.98 12.04
CA PRO A 39 -0.96 13.06 11.86
C PRO A 39 -0.68 11.94 10.84
N MET A 40 0.14 12.20 9.82
CA MET A 40 0.52 11.20 8.82
C MET A 40 1.48 10.16 9.41
N PHE A 41 2.42 10.56 10.27
CA PHE A 41 3.28 9.63 11.01
C PHE A 41 2.50 8.73 11.97
N VAL A 42 1.44 9.25 12.60
CA VAL A 42 0.54 8.42 13.42
C VAL A 42 -0.22 7.44 12.53
N LEU A 43 -0.76 7.90 11.41
CA LEU A 43 -1.54 7.06 10.49
C LEU A 43 -0.70 5.92 9.89
N ILE A 44 0.52 6.22 9.42
CA ILE A 44 1.43 5.20 8.88
C ILE A 44 1.90 4.23 9.96
N SER A 45 2.02 4.67 11.22
CA SER A 45 2.34 3.77 12.33
C SER A 45 1.21 2.77 12.59
N VAL A 46 -0.05 3.23 12.53
CA VAL A 46 -1.22 2.33 12.64
C VAL A 46 -1.26 1.35 11.46
N GLY A 47 -1.02 1.83 10.23
CA GLY A 47 -0.90 0.98 9.04
C GLY A 47 0.22 -0.06 9.18
N GLY A 48 1.39 0.36 9.66
CA GLY A 48 2.54 -0.50 9.91
C GLY A 48 2.27 -1.59 10.95
N VAL A 49 1.58 -1.27 12.05
CA VAL A 49 1.17 -2.26 13.05
C VAL A 49 0.25 -3.31 12.42
N LEU A 50 -0.73 -2.89 11.61
CA LEU A 50 -1.62 -3.80 10.87
C LEU A 50 -0.85 -4.69 9.90
N LEU A 51 0.13 -4.14 9.18
CA LEU A 51 0.98 -4.91 8.27
C LEU A 51 1.81 -5.96 9.01
N VAL A 52 2.44 -5.60 10.14
CA VAL A 52 3.22 -6.55 10.95
C VAL A 52 2.33 -7.70 11.43
N PHE A 53 1.12 -7.41 11.93
CA PHE A 53 0.17 -8.46 12.30
C PHE A 53 -0.30 -9.28 11.10
N GLY A 54 -0.58 -8.63 9.96
CA GLY A 54 -0.99 -9.28 8.72
C GLY A 54 0.07 -10.25 8.19
N TYR A 55 1.34 -9.84 8.20
CA TYR A 55 2.47 -10.69 7.81
C TYR A 55 2.69 -11.83 8.79
N ALA A 56 2.66 -11.57 10.11
CA ALA A 56 2.82 -12.60 11.12
C ALA A 56 1.72 -13.68 11.03
N LEU A 57 0.46 -13.25 10.94
CA LEU A 57 -0.69 -14.15 10.77
C LEU A 57 -0.66 -14.85 9.41
N GLY A 58 -0.30 -14.15 8.34
CA GLY A 58 -0.16 -14.71 7.00
C GLY A 58 0.88 -15.83 6.98
N TYR A 59 2.04 -15.60 7.59
CA TYR A 59 3.15 -16.55 7.59
C TYR A 59 2.86 -17.76 8.46
N MET A 60 2.20 -17.56 9.60
CA MET A 60 1.74 -18.65 10.46
C MET A 60 0.82 -19.64 9.73
N HIS A 61 -0.02 -19.17 8.79
CA HIS A 61 -1.00 -20.01 8.09
C HIS A 61 -0.56 -20.51 6.71
N LEU A 62 0.16 -19.68 5.95
CA LEU A 62 0.58 -20.00 4.58
C LEU A 62 1.97 -20.65 4.56
N LYS A 63 2.80 -20.42 5.59
CA LYS A 63 4.20 -20.88 5.70
C LYS A 63 5.06 -20.56 4.47
N ASN A 64 4.63 -19.61 3.65
CA ASN A 64 5.31 -19.17 2.45
C ASN A 64 5.27 -17.64 2.42
N ILE A 65 6.44 -17.02 2.58
CA ILE A 65 6.57 -15.56 2.61
C ILE A 65 6.32 -14.94 1.23
N TRP A 66 6.62 -15.66 0.15
CA TRP A 66 6.45 -15.15 -1.21
C TRP A 66 4.99 -14.89 -1.56
N ILE A 67 4.08 -15.76 -1.10
CA ILE A 67 2.63 -15.56 -1.28
C ILE A 67 2.17 -14.29 -0.53
N ILE A 68 2.68 -14.06 0.67
CA ILE A 68 2.32 -12.89 1.49
C ILE A 68 2.83 -11.61 0.85
N VAL A 69 4.09 -11.63 0.39
CA VAL A 69 4.69 -10.52 -0.35
C VAL A 69 3.91 -10.24 -1.62
N ALA A 70 3.53 -11.27 -2.38
CA ALA A 70 2.71 -11.10 -3.58
C ALA A 70 1.37 -10.44 -3.25
N ILE A 71 0.70 -10.86 -2.17
CA ILE A 71 -0.55 -10.23 -1.71
C ILE A 71 -0.34 -8.76 -1.33
N SER A 72 0.72 -8.42 -0.59
CA SER A 72 1.03 -7.04 -0.20
C SER A 72 1.32 -6.16 -1.42
N VAL A 73 2.20 -6.61 -2.30
CA VAL A 73 2.55 -5.90 -3.54
C VAL A 73 1.32 -5.75 -4.43
N GLY A 74 0.48 -6.79 -4.52
CA GLY A 74 -0.78 -6.73 -5.26
C GLY A 74 -1.76 -5.71 -4.67
N ALA A 75 -1.83 -5.63 -3.34
CA ALA A 75 -2.64 -4.62 -2.66
C ALA A 75 -2.14 -3.21 -2.99
N ILE A 76 -0.83 -2.95 -2.90
CA ILE A 76 -0.21 -1.66 -3.27
C ILE A 76 -0.56 -1.29 -4.72
N LEU A 77 -0.32 -2.20 -5.67
CA LEU A 77 -0.54 -1.96 -7.09
C LEU A 77 -1.99 -1.64 -7.47
N VAL A 78 -2.96 -2.06 -6.66
CA VAL A 78 -4.37 -1.72 -6.85
C VAL A 78 -4.74 -0.46 -6.09
N VAL A 79 -4.37 -0.38 -4.82
CA VAL A 79 -4.82 0.65 -3.89
C VAL A 79 -4.15 2.00 -4.17
N GLU A 80 -2.84 2.00 -4.37
CA GLU A 80 -2.06 3.22 -4.60
C GLU A 80 -2.54 4.04 -5.80
N PRO A 81 -2.66 3.49 -7.02
CA PRO A 81 -3.12 4.27 -8.17
C PRO A 81 -4.57 4.74 -8.03
N VAL A 82 -5.44 3.94 -7.40
CA VAL A 82 -6.84 4.33 -7.16
C VAL A 82 -6.90 5.52 -6.20
N LEU A 83 -6.16 5.46 -5.09
CA LEU A 83 -6.12 6.55 -4.11
C LEU A 83 -5.43 7.80 -4.68
N ALA A 84 -4.34 7.63 -5.42
CA ALA A 84 -3.63 8.72 -6.07
C ALA A 84 -4.54 9.43 -7.09
N PHE A 85 -5.26 8.67 -7.90
CA PHE A 85 -6.24 9.22 -8.85
C PHE A 85 -7.36 9.99 -8.13
N ILE A 86 -7.91 9.45 -7.03
CA ILE A 86 -8.97 10.13 -6.27
C ILE A 86 -8.44 11.43 -5.63
N LEU A 87 -7.23 11.43 -5.08
CA LEU A 87 -6.70 12.52 -4.27
C LEU A 87 -6.09 13.67 -5.10
N PHE A 88 -5.38 13.32 -6.17
CA PHE A 88 -4.69 14.27 -7.05
C PHE A 88 -5.46 14.56 -8.34
N ARG A 89 -6.37 13.66 -8.77
CA ARG A 89 -7.09 13.73 -10.04
C ARG A 89 -6.17 13.77 -11.28
N ASP A 90 -4.95 13.29 -11.12
CA ASP A 90 -3.96 13.17 -12.19
C ASP A 90 -3.92 11.72 -12.70
N VAL A 91 -3.71 11.57 -14.01
CA VAL A 91 -3.57 10.27 -14.67
C VAL A 91 -2.11 9.83 -14.67
N PRO A 92 -1.82 8.52 -14.56
CA PRO A 92 -0.45 8.02 -14.58
C PRO A 92 0.23 8.39 -15.90
N THR A 93 1.49 8.82 -15.84
CA THR A 93 2.31 9.05 -17.03
C THR A 93 2.65 7.70 -17.69
N ALA A 94 3.07 7.73 -18.95
CA ALA A 94 3.38 6.50 -19.70
C ALA A 94 4.38 5.58 -18.96
N GLY A 95 5.37 6.17 -18.27
CA GLY A 95 6.34 5.41 -17.47
C GLY A 95 5.73 4.72 -16.25
N SER A 96 4.85 5.41 -15.50
CA SER A 96 4.19 4.79 -14.34
C SER A 96 3.14 3.75 -14.77
N LEU A 97 2.52 3.92 -15.93
CA LEU A 97 1.61 2.94 -16.49
C LEU A 97 2.32 1.61 -16.81
N VAL A 98 3.52 1.67 -17.40
CA VAL A 98 4.35 0.48 -17.68
C VAL A 98 4.82 -0.19 -16.38
N GLY A 99 5.24 0.59 -15.39
CA GLY A 99 5.60 0.05 -14.07
C GLY A 99 4.43 -0.68 -13.41
N LEU A 100 3.23 -0.09 -13.48
CA LEU A 100 2.01 -0.65 -12.90
C LEU A 100 1.59 -1.95 -13.61
N THR A 101 1.66 -2.01 -14.94
CA THR A 101 1.33 -3.24 -15.69
C THR A 101 2.33 -4.37 -15.43
N LEU A 102 3.63 -4.07 -15.42
CA LEU A 102 4.65 -5.07 -15.11
C LEU A 102 4.56 -5.55 -13.66
N GLY A 103 4.29 -4.64 -12.72
CA GLY A 103 4.03 -4.99 -11.32
C GLY A 103 2.82 -5.92 -11.18
N ALA A 104 1.70 -5.58 -11.82
CA ALA A 104 0.48 -6.39 -11.77
C ALA A 104 0.71 -7.79 -12.33
N LEU A 105 1.45 -7.91 -13.45
CA LEU A 105 1.83 -9.21 -14.01
C LEU A 105 2.72 -10.01 -13.05
N GLY A 106 3.72 -9.37 -12.43
CA GLY A 106 4.60 -10.00 -11.45
C GLY A 106 3.84 -10.56 -10.24
N THR A 107 2.89 -9.79 -9.71
CA THR A 107 2.01 -10.24 -8.61
C THR A 107 1.16 -11.44 -9.01
N VAL A 108 0.53 -11.41 -10.20
CA VAL A 108 -0.28 -12.52 -10.70
C VAL A 108 0.58 -13.78 -10.80
N VAL A 109 1.75 -13.69 -11.44
CA VAL A 109 2.67 -14.82 -11.60
C VAL A 109 3.08 -15.40 -10.24
N ALA A 110 3.38 -14.56 -9.24
CA ALA A 110 3.79 -14.99 -7.90
C ALA A 110 2.68 -15.65 -7.07
N ILE A 111 1.40 -15.40 -7.38
CA ILE A 111 0.27 -16.05 -6.71
C ILE A 111 -0.03 -17.43 -7.33
N PHE A 112 0.22 -17.61 -8.63
CA PHE A 112 -0.12 -18.82 -9.37
C PHE A 112 1.01 -19.85 -9.49
N LEU A 113 2.25 -19.51 -9.12
CA LEU A 113 3.41 -20.41 -9.00
C LEU A 113 3.69 -20.76 -7.54
#